data_AF-A0A937VR61-F1
#
_entry.id   AF-A0A937VR61-F1
#
_cell.length_a   1.000
_cell.length_b   1.000
_cell.length_c   1.000
_cell.angle_alpha   90.00
_cell.angle_beta   90.00
_cell.angle_gamma   90.00
#
_symmetry.space_group_name_H-M   'P 1'
#
loop_
_entity.id
_entity.type
_entity.pdbx_description
1 polymer ?
#
loop_
_entity_poly.entity_id
_entity_poly.type
_entity_poly.pdbx_seq_one_letter_code
_entity_poly.pdbx_strand_id
1 'polypeptide(L)'
;MVQSTCPKCGAQMDTQYGFCTLCYYKEDKMLTIFQEIFTKVVGTNYPNDDGSSRQKILAKAKEGDTVILIHHPIPQDMNAIRVCRENGEQIGHLRRGMAEEIAPLLDNGIKITASIAHITGGHNKYDNLECSVLLTIFTDGTIELQHIESGVTNEPPKPKKLTLVDMKRLEKLASLKEQGIITKEEFDLKKKQILD
;
A
#
# COMPACT_ATOMS: atom_id res chain seq x y z
N MET A 1 -31.10 20.80 3.70
CA MET A 1 -29.82 20.49 4.36
C MET A 1 -28.83 21.55 3.93
N VAL A 2 -28.34 22.37 4.86
CA VAL A 2 -27.39 23.45 4.54
C VAL A 2 -26.05 22.79 4.24
N GLN A 3 -25.55 22.92 3.02
CA GLN A 3 -24.21 22.48 2.68
C GLN A 3 -23.23 23.36 3.47
N SER A 4 -22.47 22.76 4.38
CA SER A 4 -21.47 23.49 5.16
C SER A 4 -20.30 23.86 4.24
N THR A 5 -20.08 25.16 4.07
CA THR A 5 -18.91 25.70 3.37
C THR A 5 -17.79 25.95 4.36
N CYS A 6 -16.55 25.73 3.94
CA CYS A 6 -15.36 25.97 4.73
C CYS A 6 -15.27 27.46 5.10
N PRO A 7 -15.16 27.81 6.39
CA PRO A 7 -15.08 29.21 6.82
C PRO A 7 -13.76 29.89 6.40
N LYS A 8 -12.74 29.11 6.02
CA LYS A 8 -11.43 29.63 5.59
C LYS A 8 -11.35 29.95 4.09
N CYS A 9 -11.91 29.10 3.23
CA CYS A 9 -11.74 29.24 1.78
C CYS A 9 -13.05 29.20 0.97
N GLY A 10 -14.20 29.00 1.63
CA GLY A 10 -15.50 28.95 0.97
C GLY A 10 -15.80 27.66 0.18
N ALA A 11 -14.85 26.74 0.04
CA ALA A 11 -15.08 25.45 -0.61
C ALA A 11 -16.04 24.56 0.20
N GLN A 12 -16.61 23.53 -0.42
CA GLN A 12 -17.45 22.57 0.32
C GLN A 12 -16.63 21.80 1.36
N MET A 13 -17.20 21.62 2.54
CA MET A 13 -16.66 20.72 3.56
C MET A 13 -16.95 19.27 3.16
N ASP A 14 -16.00 18.38 3.47
CA ASP A 14 -16.28 16.96 3.50
C ASP A 14 -17.26 16.69 4.65
N THR A 15 -18.50 16.30 4.33
CA THR A 15 -19.53 16.07 5.35
C THR A 15 -19.33 14.76 6.12
N GLN A 16 -18.53 13.84 5.59
CA GLN A 16 -18.24 12.56 6.23
C GLN A 16 -17.14 12.72 7.28
N TYR A 17 -16.12 13.53 7.01
CA TYR A 17 -14.92 13.62 7.86
C TYR A 17 -14.68 15.02 8.48
N GLY A 18 -15.52 15.99 8.14
CA GLY A 18 -15.55 17.30 8.81
C GLY A 18 -14.39 18.24 8.49
N PHE A 19 -13.62 17.98 7.43
CA PHE A 19 -12.53 18.87 6.97
C PHE A 19 -12.80 19.45 5.57
N CYS A 20 -12.20 20.60 5.27
CA CYS A 20 -12.26 21.18 3.93
C CYS A 20 -11.41 20.38 2.93
N THR A 21 -11.99 19.94 1.82
CA THR A 21 -11.26 19.17 0.80
C THR A 21 -10.20 19.97 0.05
N LEU A 22 -10.29 21.31 0.08
CA LEU A 22 -9.33 22.20 -0.58
C LEU A 22 -8.20 22.65 0.34
N CYS A 23 -8.52 23.14 1.54
CA CYS A 23 -7.54 23.73 2.45
C CYS A 23 -7.29 22.93 3.73
N TYR A 24 -7.94 21.77 3.89
CA TYR A 24 -7.77 20.90 5.05
C TYR A 24 -8.05 21.57 6.40
N TYR A 25 -8.92 22.59 6.40
CA TYR A 25 -9.40 23.23 7.62
C TYR A 25 -10.43 22.35 8.32
N LYS A 26 -10.28 22.14 9.63
CA LYS A 26 -11.18 21.38 10.50
C LYS A 26 -11.24 22.07 11.86
N GLU A 27 -12.45 22.33 12.38
CA GLU A 27 -12.68 22.81 13.76
C GLU A 27 -11.73 23.94 14.22
N ASP A 28 -11.65 25.00 13.42
CA ASP A 28 -10.81 26.18 13.71
C ASP A 28 -9.30 25.97 13.70
N LYS A 29 -8.85 24.86 13.12
CA LYS A 29 -7.43 24.54 12.91
C LYS A 29 -7.17 24.08 11.49
N MET A 30 -5.92 24.27 11.07
CA MET A 30 -5.40 23.67 9.85
C MET A 30 -4.85 22.30 10.20
N LEU A 31 -5.22 21.28 9.42
CA LEU A 31 -4.51 20.02 9.47
C LEU A 31 -3.06 20.23 9.02
N THR A 32 -2.12 19.68 9.79
CA THR A 32 -0.69 19.68 9.46
C THR A 32 -0.24 18.28 9.12
N ILE A 33 0.82 18.16 8.32
CA ILE A 33 1.46 16.87 8.06
C ILE A 33 1.98 16.34 9.39
N PHE A 34 1.51 15.16 9.76
CA PHE A 34 1.97 14.42 10.91
C PHE A 34 3.16 13.51 10.53
N GLN A 35 2.99 12.75 9.45
CA GLN A 35 3.98 11.76 9.04
C GLN A 35 3.89 11.52 7.53
N GLU A 36 5.05 11.23 6.94
CA GLU A 36 5.17 10.74 5.57
C GLU A 36 5.78 9.33 5.56
N ILE A 37 5.18 8.43 4.79
CA ILE A 37 5.56 7.01 4.75
C ILE A 37 5.66 6.55 3.30
N PHE A 38 6.84 6.03 2.93
CA PHE A 38 7.02 5.33 1.66
C PHE A 38 6.65 3.86 1.80
N THR A 39 5.86 3.34 0.87
CA THR A 39 5.50 1.92 0.85
C THR A 39 5.34 1.40 -0.57
N LYS A 40 5.65 0.11 -0.76
CA LYS A 40 5.42 -0.56 -2.05
C LYS A 40 3.94 -0.90 -2.23
N VAL A 41 3.46 -0.74 -3.46
CA VAL A 41 2.18 -1.29 -3.91
C VAL A 41 2.42 -2.72 -4.34
N VAL A 42 1.68 -3.65 -3.73
CA VAL A 42 1.80 -5.08 -3.99
C VAL A 42 0.64 -5.59 -4.83
N GLY A 43 0.85 -6.75 -5.46
CA GLY A 43 -0.19 -7.42 -6.23
C GLY A 43 -0.53 -6.76 -7.57
N THR A 44 0.39 -5.96 -8.11
CA THR A 44 0.29 -5.29 -9.42
C THR A 44 0.23 -6.27 -10.60
N ASN A 45 0.68 -7.51 -10.39
CA ASN A 45 0.70 -8.56 -11.42
C ASN A 45 -0.59 -9.40 -11.50
N TYR A 46 -1.52 -9.22 -10.55
CA TYR A 46 -2.79 -9.92 -10.56
C TYR A 46 -3.85 -9.12 -11.33
N PRO A 47 -4.83 -9.78 -11.96
CA PRO A 47 -5.99 -9.08 -12.52
C PRO A 47 -6.85 -8.49 -11.39
N ASN A 48 -7.64 -7.47 -11.74
CA ASN A 48 -8.74 -6.99 -10.91
C ASN A 48 -9.95 -7.94 -10.99
N ASP A 49 -10.92 -7.75 -10.09
CA ASP A 49 -12.13 -8.59 -10.02
C ASP A 49 -12.98 -8.53 -11.31
N ASP A 50 -12.91 -7.41 -12.04
CA ASP A 50 -13.56 -7.20 -13.33
C ASP A 50 -12.75 -7.78 -14.52
N GLY A 51 -11.62 -8.44 -14.25
CA GLY A 51 -10.71 -9.00 -15.24
C GLY A 51 -9.74 -8.00 -15.87
N SER A 52 -9.80 -6.71 -15.49
CA SER A 52 -8.86 -5.70 -16.00
C SER A 52 -7.43 -5.95 -15.50
N SER A 53 -6.45 -5.52 -16.29
CA SER A 53 -5.03 -5.74 -15.99
C SER A 53 -4.45 -4.56 -15.21
N ARG A 54 -4.07 -4.80 -13.95
CA ARG A 54 -3.37 -3.83 -13.11
C ARG A 54 -2.07 -3.31 -13.73
N GLN A 55 -1.31 -4.16 -14.42
CA GLN A 55 -0.12 -3.75 -15.19
C GLN A 55 -0.46 -2.74 -16.30
N LYS A 56 -1.54 -2.97 -17.07
CA LYS A 56 -1.98 -2.00 -18.10
C LYS A 56 -2.51 -0.71 -17.51
N ILE A 57 -3.09 -0.76 -16.32
CA ILE A 57 -3.57 0.43 -15.59
C ILE A 57 -2.36 1.23 -15.06
N LEU A 58 -1.40 0.55 -14.42
CA LEU A 58 -0.17 1.15 -13.89
C LEU A 58 0.67 1.80 -15.00
N ALA A 59 0.73 1.19 -16.18
CA ALA A 59 1.44 1.75 -17.34
C ALA A 59 0.90 3.11 -17.82
N LYS A 60 -0.32 3.49 -17.41
CA LYS A 60 -0.93 4.80 -17.71
C LYS A 60 -0.69 5.83 -16.61
N ALA A 61 -0.14 5.42 -15.47
CA ALA A 61 0.14 6.29 -14.34
C ALA A 61 1.55 6.87 -14.43
N LYS A 62 1.79 7.94 -13.68
CA LYS A 62 3.07 8.64 -13.61
C LYS A 62 3.46 8.91 -12.17
N GLU A 63 4.76 9.08 -11.92
CA GLU A 63 5.24 9.60 -10.65
C GLU A 63 4.60 10.97 -10.38
N GLY A 64 4.17 11.19 -9.13
CA GLY A 64 3.42 12.36 -8.70
C GLY A 64 1.90 12.25 -8.89
N ASP A 65 1.38 11.27 -9.64
CA ASP A 65 -0.07 11.09 -9.76
C ASP A 65 -0.68 10.81 -8.38
N THR A 66 -1.81 11.45 -8.09
CA THR A 66 -2.59 11.16 -6.88
C THR A 66 -3.28 9.81 -7.02
N VAL A 67 -3.32 9.05 -5.93
CA VAL A 67 -4.02 7.76 -5.85
C VAL A 67 -4.99 7.76 -4.67
N ILE A 68 -6.07 7.01 -4.83
CA ILE A 68 -7.11 6.83 -3.82
C ILE A 68 -6.81 5.54 -3.05
N LEU A 69 -6.85 5.65 -1.72
CA LEU A 69 -6.82 4.51 -0.82
C LEU A 69 -8.25 4.13 -0.45
N ILE A 70 -8.61 2.87 -0.67
CA ILE A 70 -9.94 2.34 -0.32
C ILE A 70 -9.75 1.18 0.64
N HIS A 71 -10.20 1.34 1.88
CA HIS A 71 -10.29 0.22 2.80
C HIS A 71 -11.30 -0.80 2.26
N HIS A 72 -10.81 -2.00 1.96
CA HIS A 72 -11.55 -3.06 1.30
C HIS A 72 -11.22 -4.41 1.96
N PRO A 73 -11.84 -4.71 3.11
CA PRO A 73 -11.64 -5.98 3.79
C PRO A 73 -11.92 -7.17 2.87
N ILE A 74 -11.02 -8.14 2.86
CA ILE A 74 -11.18 -9.42 2.16
C ILE A 74 -11.05 -10.58 3.15
N PRO A 75 -11.59 -11.79 2.86
CA PRO A 75 -11.55 -12.91 3.80
C PRO A 75 -10.16 -13.27 4.33
N GLN A 76 -9.10 -12.99 3.57
CA GLN A 76 -7.71 -13.29 3.94
C GLN A 76 -7.02 -12.15 4.71
N ASP A 77 -7.56 -10.93 4.63
CA ASP A 77 -6.99 -9.71 5.19
C ASP A 77 -8.09 -8.66 5.43
N MET A 78 -8.49 -8.53 6.69
CA MET A 78 -9.55 -7.60 7.08
C MET A 78 -9.13 -6.13 7.00
N ASN A 79 -7.83 -5.84 6.89
CA ASN A 79 -7.31 -4.48 6.79
C ASN A 79 -6.91 -4.13 5.36
N ALA A 80 -7.18 -5.01 4.37
CA ALA A 80 -6.70 -4.81 3.01
C ALA A 80 -7.12 -3.45 2.44
N ILE A 81 -6.15 -2.71 1.91
CA ILE A 81 -6.39 -1.40 1.28
C ILE A 81 -6.05 -1.49 -0.20
N ARG A 82 -7.03 -1.19 -1.05
CA ARG A 82 -6.82 -1.03 -2.49
C ARG A 82 -6.14 0.31 -2.75
N VAL A 83 -5.20 0.30 -3.69
CA VAL A 83 -4.60 1.51 -4.26
C VAL A 83 -5.17 1.68 -5.66
N CYS A 84 -5.92 2.74 -5.86
CA CYS A 84 -6.62 3.03 -7.11
C CYS A 84 -6.16 4.36 -7.70
N ARG A 85 -6.21 4.48 -9.03
CA ARG A 85 -6.15 5.78 -9.69
C ARG A 85 -7.39 6.61 -9.32
N GLU A 86 -7.34 7.91 -9.58
CA GLU A 86 -8.48 8.81 -9.32
C GLU A 86 -9.76 8.41 -10.07
N ASN A 87 -9.63 7.71 -11.20
CA ASN A 87 -10.76 7.17 -11.96
C ASN A 87 -11.31 5.85 -11.40
N GLY A 88 -10.81 5.38 -10.26
CA GLY A 88 -11.23 4.13 -9.61
C GLY A 88 -10.54 2.86 -10.13
N GLU A 89 -9.73 2.94 -11.19
CA GLU A 89 -8.98 1.78 -11.69
C GLU A 89 -7.95 1.32 -10.65
N GLN A 90 -8.10 0.09 -10.14
CA GLN A 90 -7.18 -0.46 -9.16
C GLN A 90 -5.80 -0.79 -9.78
N ILE A 91 -4.74 -0.37 -9.11
CA ILE A 91 -3.33 -0.63 -9.45
C ILE A 91 -2.78 -1.79 -8.61
N GLY A 92 -3.23 -1.92 -7.36
CA GLY A 92 -2.77 -2.96 -6.44
C GLY A 92 -3.32 -2.78 -5.03
N HIS A 93 -2.54 -3.20 -4.04
CA HIS A 93 -2.87 -3.05 -2.63
C HIS A 93 -1.68 -2.49 -1.85
N LEU A 94 -1.94 -1.88 -0.69
CA LEU A 94 -0.87 -1.67 0.29
C LEU A 94 -0.37 -3.02 0.82
N ARG A 95 0.91 -3.10 1.17
CA ARG A 95 1.45 -4.27 1.87
C ARG A 95 0.68 -4.50 3.17
N ARG A 96 0.42 -5.76 3.54
CA ARG A 96 -0.40 -6.13 4.70
C ARG A 96 -0.06 -5.38 5.99
N GLY A 97 1.21 -5.31 6.38
CA GLY A 97 1.61 -4.58 7.59
C GLY A 97 1.30 -3.07 7.52
N MET A 98 1.43 -2.45 6.34
CA MET A 98 1.03 -1.06 6.17
C MET A 98 -0.49 -0.91 6.17
N ALA A 99 -1.21 -1.86 5.59
CA ALA A 99 -2.66 -1.91 5.64
C ALA A 99 -3.19 -2.02 7.09
N GLU A 100 -2.56 -2.84 7.94
CA GLU A 100 -2.88 -2.97 9.36
C GLU A 100 -2.74 -1.64 10.13
N GLU A 101 -1.77 -0.79 9.78
CA GLU A 101 -1.58 0.53 10.37
C GLU A 101 -2.57 1.58 9.80
N ILE A 102 -2.78 1.57 8.49
CA ILE A 102 -3.50 2.64 7.78
C ILE A 102 -5.02 2.44 7.80
N ALA A 103 -5.53 1.21 7.78
CA ALA A 103 -6.97 0.94 7.70
C ALA A 103 -7.76 1.53 8.88
N PRO A 104 -7.33 1.35 10.15
CA PRO A 104 -8.00 1.99 11.28
C PRO A 104 -7.97 3.52 11.21
N LEU A 105 -6.92 4.12 10.66
CA LEU A 105 -6.83 5.56 10.50
C LEU A 105 -7.84 6.07 9.46
N LEU A 106 -7.97 5.37 8.33
CA LEU A 106 -8.98 5.68 7.31
C LEU A 106 -10.40 5.57 7.88
N ASP A 107 -10.69 4.48 8.61
CA ASP A 107 -12.01 4.24 9.21
C ASP A 107 -12.38 5.29 10.27
N ASN A 108 -11.40 5.77 11.03
CA ASN A 108 -11.58 6.86 12.00
C ASN A 108 -11.60 8.26 11.35
N GLY A 109 -11.55 8.35 10.02
CA GLY A 109 -11.64 9.61 9.30
C GLY A 109 -10.40 10.48 9.36
N ILE A 110 -9.24 9.89 9.71
CA ILE A 110 -7.97 10.60 9.63
C ILE A 110 -7.67 10.91 8.17
N LYS A 111 -7.30 12.16 7.91
CA LYS A 111 -6.94 12.58 6.55
C LYS A 111 -5.60 11.98 6.17
N ILE A 112 -5.64 11.10 5.17
CA ILE A 112 -4.47 10.53 4.52
C ILE A 112 -4.56 10.84 3.02
N THR A 113 -3.47 11.32 2.43
CA THR A 113 -3.32 11.41 0.98
C THR A 113 -2.25 10.44 0.51
N ALA A 114 -2.33 10.02 -0.75
CA ALA A 114 -1.33 9.15 -1.34
C ALA A 114 -1.01 9.61 -2.77
N SER A 115 0.27 9.57 -3.12
CA SER A 115 0.74 9.83 -4.49
C SER A 115 1.74 8.77 -4.91
N ILE A 116 1.85 8.52 -6.22
CA ILE A 116 2.87 7.61 -6.76
C ILE A 116 4.24 8.24 -6.54
N ALA A 117 5.07 7.57 -5.75
CA ALA A 117 6.44 8.01 -5.48
C ALA A 117 7.37 7.56 -6.60
N HIS A 118 7.36 6.27 -6.92
CA HIS A 118 8.20 5.70 -7.97
C HIS A 118 7.46 4.67 -8.83
N ILE A 119 7.79 4.65 -10.12
CA ILE A 119 7.43 3.55 -11.03
C ILE A 119 8.72 2.98 -11.62
N THR A 120 8.97 1.69 -11.38
CA THR A 120 10.19 1.02 -11.83
C THR A 120 9.87 -0.25 -12.61
N GLY A 121 10.84 -0.76 -13.38
CA GLY A 121 10.65 -1.93 -14.23
C GLY A 121 9.96 -1.58 -15.55
N GLY A 122 9.36 -2.58 -16.21
CA GLY A 122 8.72 -2.38 -17.53
C GLY A 122 9.72 -2.13 -18.66
N HIS A 123 11.01 -2.44 -18.48
CA HIS A 123 12.04 -2.18 -19.48
C HIS A 123 11.94 -3.11 -20.70
N ASN A 124 11.23 -4.24 -20.56
CA ASN A 124 10.92 -5.16 -21.66
C ASN A 124 9.64 -5.96 -21.33
N LYS A 125 9.17 -6.78 -22.27
CA LYS A 125 7.92 -7.56 -22.16
C LYS A 125 7.86 -8.60 -21.03
N TYR A 126 8.99 -8.94 -20.41
CA TYR A 126 9.08 -9.89 -19.31
C TYR A 126 9.26 -9.21 -17.95
N ASP A 127 9.46 -7.90 -17.96
CA ASP A 127 9.71 -7.09 -16.78
C ASP A 127 8.42 -6.36 -16.39
N ASN A 128 7.89 -6.67 -15.21
CA ASN A 128 6.65 -6.07 -14.74
C ASN A 128 6.92 -4.70 -14.12
N LEU A 129 5.94 -3.81 -14.21
CA LEU A 129 6.01 -2.54 -13.49
C LEU A 129 5.83 -2.79 -11.99
N GLU A 130 6.72 -2.21 -11.21
CA GLU A 130 6.60 -2.02 -9.76
C GLU A 130 6.22 -0.57 -9.47
N CYS A 131 5.52 -0.37 -8.35
CA CYS A 131 5.02 0.93 -7.93
C CYS A 131 5.24 1.09 -6.43
N SER A 132 5.68 2.27 -6.01
CA SER A 132 5.63 2.71 -4.62
C SER A 132 4.82 3.99 -4.51
N VAL A 133 4.24 4.19 -3.34
CA VAL A 133 3.45 5.38 -3.01
C VAL A 133 4.00 6.07 -1.78
N LEU A 134 3.89 7.39 -1.75
CA LEU A 134 4.09 8.23 -0.59
C LEU A 134 2.74 8.47 0.08
N LEU A 135 2.61 8.03 1.31
CA LEU A 135 1.45 8.31 2.15
C LEU A 135 1.76 9.55 3.00
N THR A 136 0.88 10.54 3.00
CA THR A 136 0.97 11.72 3.86
C THR A 136 -0.21 11.70 4.82
N ILE A 137 0.07 11.53 6.11
CA ILE A 137 -0.90 11.48 7.20
C ILE A 137 -0.98 12.87 7.81
N PHE A 138 -2.21 13.36 8.03
CA PHE A 138 -2.46 14.68 8.59
C PHE A 138 -3.07 14.59 9.99
N THR A 139 -2.83 15.61 10.81
CA THR A 139 -3.35 15.74 12.19
C THR A 139 -3.82 17.17 12.47
N ASP A 140 -4.81 17.33 13.33
CA ASP A 140 -5.22 18.60 13.96
C ASP A 140 -4.48 18.85 15.30
N GLY A 141 -3.53 17.97 15.64
CA GLY A 141 -2.77 18.01 16.88
C GLY A 141 -3.41 17.24 18.04
N THR A 142 -4.57 16.59 17.85
CA THR A 142 -5.22 15.78 18.92
C THR A 142 -4.85 14.31 18.89
N ILE A 143 -4.06 13.87 17.91
CA ILE A 143 -3.58 12.49 17.86
C ILE A 143 -2.49 12.32 18.94
N GLU A 144 -2.88 11.83 20.12
CA GLU A 144 -1.93 11.29 21.12
C GLU A 144 -1.44 9.92 20.65
N LEU A 145 -0.25 9.88 20.08
CA LEU A 145 0.30 8.67 19.48
C LEU A 145 0.89 7.77 20.55
N GLN A 146 0.08 6.91 21.14
CA GLN A 146 0.63 5.93 22.08
C GLN A 146 1.25 4.70 21.40
N HIS A 147 1.11 4.48 20.08
CA HIS A 147 1.69 3.28 19.42
C HIS A 147 1.99 3.43 17.90
N ILE A 148 2.68 4.49 17.46
CA ILE A 148 3.34 4.49 16.12
C ILE A 148 4.86 4.49 16.28
N GLU A 149 5.36 3.60 17.16
CA GLU A 149 6.78 3.24 17.21
C GLU A 149 6.93 1.80 16.71
N SER A 150 6.83 1.56 15.39
CA SER A 150 7.45 0.40 14.69
C SER A 150 7.15 0.28 13.18
N GLY A 151 6.87 1.36 12.45
CA GLY A 151 6.61 1.29 11.00
C GLY A 151 7.74 1.80 10.09
N VAL A 152 8.57 2.73 10.57
CA VAL A 152 9.71 3.28 9.82
C VAL A 152 10.99 2.65 10.34
N THR A 153 11.27 1.42 9.92
CA THR A 153 12.62 0.91 10.04
C THR A 153 13.42 1.39 8.82
N ASN A 154 14.44 2.23 9.05
CA ASN A 154 15.62 2.29 8.17
C ASN A 154 16.45 0.98 8.25
N GLU A 155 15.95 -0.04 8.94
CA GLU A 155 16.53 -1.37 8.97
C GLU A 155 16.19 -2.13 7.67
N PRO A 156 17.14 -2.91 7.12
CA PRO A 156 16.88 -3.82 6.01
C PRO A 156 15.67 -4.72 6.34
N PRO A 157 14.88 -5.12 5.32
CA PRO A 157 13.65 -5.86 5.51
C PRO A 157 13.85 -7.00 6.50
N LYS A 158 13.09 -6.98 7.60
CA LYS A 158 13.10 -8.06 8.59
C LYS A 158 12.93 -9.39 7.87
N PRO A 159 13.77 -10.40 8.15
CA PRO A 159 13.73 -11.66 7.43
C PRO A 159 12.32 -12.24 7.48
N LYS A 160 11.81 -12.59 6.30
CA LYS A 160 10.49 -13.17 6.09
C LYS A 160 10.26 -14.30 7.10
N LYS A 161 9.22 -14.19 7.94
CA LYS A 161 8.78 -15.32 8.78
C LYS A 161 8.33 -16.43 7.85
N LEU A 162 9.05 -17.56 7.89
CA LEU A 162 8.81 -18.70 7.02
C LEU A 162 7.40 -19.24 7.24
N THR A 163 6.55 -19.18 6.22
CA THR A 163 5.18 -19.70 6.32
C THR A 163 5.19 -21.22 6.25
N LEU A 164 4.10 -21.88 6.69
CA LEU A 164 3.93 -23.34 6.53
C LEU A 164 4.01 -23.78 5.05
N VAL A 165 3.70 -22.88 4.11
CA VAL A 165 3.82 -23.14 2.67
C VAL A 165 5.28 -23.09 2.24
N ASP A 166 6.05 -22.13 2.74
CA ASP A 166 7.48 -22.00 2.44
C ASP A 166 8.27 -23.18 3.04
N MET A 167 7.91 -23.63 4.25
CA MET A 167 8.46 -24.85 4.85
C MET A 167 8.26 -26.07 3.95
N LYS A 168 7.03 -26.31 3.48
CA LYS A 168 6.71 -27.42 2.57
C LYS A 168 7.45 -27.32 1.24
N ARG A 169 7.66 -26.10 0.73
CA ARG A 169 8.43 -25.86 -0.49
C ARG A 169 9.91 -26.18 -0.31
N LEU A 170 10.49 -25.84 0.84
CA LEU A 170 11.88 -26.17 1.19
C LEU A 170 12.09 -27.67 1.38
N GLU A 171 11.16 -28.36 2.04
CA GLU A 171 11.18 -29.83 2.18
C GLU A 171 11.15 -30.53 0.82
N LYS A 172 10.25 -30.08 -0.06
CA LYS A 172 10.17 -30.60 -1.43
C LYS A 172 11.46 -30.33 -2.20
N LEU A 173 12.03 -29.14 -2.07
CA LEU A 173 13.27 -28.78 -2.76
C LEU A 173 14.47 -29.59 -2.24
N ALA A 174 14.52 -29.89 -0.95
CA ALA A 174 15.55 -30.75 -0.34
C ALA A 174 15.44 -32.20 -0.86
N SER A 175 14.21 -32.73 -0.92
CA SER A 175 13.95 -34.06 -1.48
C SER A 175 14.40 -34.17 -2.95
N LEU A 176 14.15 -33.14 -3.78
CA LEU A 176 14.59 -33.12 -5.18
C LEU A 176 16.12 -33.09 -5.32
N LYS A 177 16.82 -32.41 -4.41
CA LYS A 177 18.29 -32.39 -4.36
C LYS A 177 18.86 -33.75 -3.95
N GLU A 178 18.28 -34.39 -2.93
CA GLU A 178 18.69 -35.73 -2.49
C GLU A 178 18.47 -36.79 -3.57
N GLN A 179 17.41 -36.65 -4.36
CA GLN A 179 17.13 -37.47 -5.53
C GLN A 179 18.03 -37.16 -6.74
N GLY A 180 18.92 -36.15 -6.65
CA GLY A 180 19.81 -35.74 -7.73
C GLY A 180 19.10 -35.10 -8.93
N ILE A 181 17.83 -34.72 -8.78
CA ILE A 181 17.02 -34.12 -9.85
C ILE A 181 17.46 -32.68 -10.12
N ILE A 182 17.98 -31.99 -9.10
CA ILE A 182 18.50 -30.63 -9.21
C ILE A 182 19.93 -30.58 -8.67
N THR A 183 20.74 -29.72 -9.27
CA THR A 183 22.11 -29.47 -8.83
C THR A 183 22.13 -28.68 -7.50
N LYS A 184 23.28 -28.70 -6.82
CA LYS A 184 23.49 -27.91 -5.60
C LYS A 184 23.29 -26.41 -5.85
N GLU A 185 23.77 -25.91 -6.99
CA GLU A 185 23.64 -24.50 -7.38
C GLU A 185 22.18 -24.10 -7.63
N GLU A 186 21.41 -24.95 -8.32
CA GLU A 186 19.98 -24.73 -8.56
C GLU A 186 19.17 -24.79 -7.25
N PHE A 187 19.54 -25.69 -6.34
CA PHE A 187 18.95 -25.76 -5.02
C PHE A 187 19.19 -24.47 -4.23
N ASP A 188 20.43 -23.97 -4.20
CA ASP A 188 20.78 -22.77 -3.44
C ASP A 188 20.08 -21.52 -4.02
N LEU A 189 19.97 -21.43 -5.35
CA LEU A 189 19.23 -20.35 -6.03
C LEU A 189 17.73 -20.39 -5.71
N LYS A 190 17.09 -21.55 -5.84
CA LYS A 190 15.65 -21.72 -5.56
C LYS A 190 15.34 -21.56 -4.08
N LYS A 191 16.24 -21.98 -3.19
CA LYS A 191 16.13 -21.77 -1.74
C LYS A 191 16.18 -20.28 -1.41
N LYS A 192 17.10 -19.54 -2.02
CA LYS A 192 17.18 -18.08 -1.88
C LYS A 192 15.87 -17.39 -2.30
N GLN A 193 15.30 -17.78 -3.44
CA GLN A 193 14.00 -17.26 -3.92
C GLN A 193 12.80 -17.55 -2.99
N ILE A 194 12.86 -18.59 -2.16
CA ILE A 194 11.81 -18.89 -1.18
C ILE A 194 11.96 -18.05 0.09
N LEU A 195 13.21 -17.78 0.49
CA LEU A 195 13.58 -17.08 1.72
C LEU A 195 13.57 -15.55 1.59
N ASP A 196 13.81 -15.02 0.39
CA ASP A 196 13.60 -13.61 0.02
C ASP A 196 12.09 -13.28 -0.09
#